data_AF-A0A6A6E5L8-F1
#
_entry.id   AF-A0A6A6E5L8-F1
#
_cell.length_a   1.000
_cell.length_b   1.000
_cell.length_c   1.000
_cell.angle_alpha   90.00
_cell.angle_beta   90.00
_cell.angle_gamma   90.00
#
_symmetry.space_group_name_H-M   'P 1'
#
loop_
_entity.id
_entity.type
_entity.pdbx_description
1 polymer ?
#
loop_
_entity_poly.entity_id
_entity_poly.type
_entity_poly.pdbx_seq_one_letter_code
_entity_poly.pdbx_strand_id
1 'polypeptide(L)'
;MRNQAVQTDSIFFKLPRFWGTHSASRPDFLPSLCLVSRQLYQEATLEFIKSSSFLLCDPISTEFMLDWLENLGSEYKDKGEGFKSVRSLNFYHFIGCEDTSVRPAWRDWELIERCANLRDLYLTFREEEDDVISFPPQGFHSPSQPDPVYDPASPPFPAGEVPPLYEGSAAEELIARHRLYRVLELPHLETFKFYFADSYYGFVHRYQGPNDLLDWLKGQFIQRERNAAVTRMHKLSHTEGAAAWCSGVESMEGTAHNDGGASEDGKSSHDRKISNDR
;
A
#
# COMPACT_ATOMS: atom_id res chain seq x y z
N MET A 1 -35.47 -4.72 3.61
CA MET A 1 -34.81 -4.98 2.31
C MET A 1 -33.32 -5.11 2.57
N ARG A 2 -32.73 -6.31 2.36
CA ARG A 2 -31.29 -6.54 2.55
C ARG A 2 -30.58 -6.01 1.31
N ASN A 3 -29.73 -4.99 1.47
CA ASN A 3 -28.79 -4.57 0.44
C ASN A 3 -27.86 -5.75 0.15
N GLN A 4 -28.07 -6.43 -0.98
CA GLN A 4 -27.06 -7.34 -1.51
C GLN A 4 -25.88 -6.47 -1.90
N ALA A 5 -24.78 -6.61 -1.19
CA ALA A 5 -23.52 -6.01 -1.59
C ALA A 5 -23.20 -6.52 -2.99
N VAL A 6 -23.22 -5.61 -3.97
CA VAL A 6 -22.73 -5.89 -5.32
C VAL A 6 -21.29 -6.31 -5.14
N GLN A 7 -21.00 -7.58 -5.40
CA GLN A 7 -19.64 -8.10 -5.44
C GLN A 7 -18.96 -7.42 -6.62
N THR A 8 -18.31 -6.29 -6.35
CA THR A 8 -17.43 -5.65 -7.32
C THR A 8 -16.25 -6.57 -7.47
N ASP A 9 -16.22 -7.36 -8.55
CA ASP A 9 -15.01 -8.07 -8.96
C ASP A 9 -13.91 -7.01 -9.13
N SER A 10 -13.05 -6.91 -8.11
CA SER A 10 -11.92 -5.99 -8.14
C SER A 10 -11.06 -6.40 -9.33
N ILE A 11 -11.01 -5.57 -10.36
CA ILE A 11 -10.12 -5.77 -11.49
C ILE A 11 -8.70 -5.60 -10.95
N PHE A 12 -8.01 -6.72 -10.76
CA PHE A 12 -6.60 -6.70 -10.37
C PHE A 12 -5.78 -6.32 -11.59
N PHE A 13 -5.13 -5.16 -11.54
CA PHE A 13 -4.08 -4.85 -12.49
C PHE A 13 -2.84 -5.59 -12.03
N LYS A 14 -2.69 -6.82 -12.53
CA LYS A 14 -1.41 -7.51 -12.47
C LYS A 14 -0.45 -6.67 -13.29
N LEU A 15 0.48 -5.99 -12.61
CA LEU A 15 1.66 -5.48 -13.28
C LEU A 15 2.38 -6.73 -13.81
N PRO A 16 2.32 -7.00 -15.13
CA PRO A 16 3.00 -8.15 -15.67
C PRO A 16 4.48 -8.00 -15.34
N ARG A 17 5.21 -9.11 -15.22
CA ARG A 17 6.68 -9.07 -15.28
C ARG A 17 7.04 -8.12 -16.43
N PHE A 18 7.78 -7.06 -16.13
CA PHE A 18 8.18 -5.97 -17.01
C PHE A 18 8.43 -6.40 -18.48
N TRP A 19 7.52 -6.09 -19.41
CA TRP A 19 7.72 -6.26 -20.87
C TRP A 19 7.12 -5.08 -21.66
N GLY A 20 7.31 -3.85 -21.19
CA GLY A 20 6.93 -2.63 -21.90
C GLY A 20 8.10 -1.66 -21.98
N THR A 21 8.09 -0.69 -22.89
CA THR A 21 9.14 0.34 -22.94
C THR A 21 8.91 1.34 -21.82
N HIS A 22 9.50 1.09 -20.66
CA HIS A 22 9.26 1.79 -19.41
C HIS A 22 9.74 3.25 -19.43
N SER A 23 8.84 4.16 -19.78
CA SER A 23 8.96 5.51 -19.28
C SER A 23 8.25 5.60 -17.94
N ALA A 24 8.99 5.90 -16.86
CA ALA A 24 8.39 6.30 -15.58
C ALA A 24 7.43 7.50 -15.75
N SER A 25 7.52 8.23 -16.87
CA SER A 25 6.60 9.32 -17.18
C SER A 25 5.25 8.87 -17.76
N ARG A 26 5.14 7.65 -18.33
CA ARG A 26 3.94 7.13 -19.00
C ARG A 26 3.92 5.59 -18.97
N PRO A 27 3.37 4.98 -17.91
CA PRO A 27 3.19 3.53 -17.84
C PRO A 27 2.21 2.99 -18.89
N ASP A 28 2.55 1.83 -19.48
CA ASP A 28 1.74 1.18 -20.52
C ASP A 28 0.41 0.61 -20.00
N PHE A 29 0.25 0.42 -18.69
CA PHE A 29 -1.01 -0.04 -18.10
C PHE A 29 -2.05 1.06 -17.94
N LEU A 30 -1.70 2.32 -18.23
CA LEU A 30 -2.67 3.41 -18.14
C LEU A 30 -3.70 3.32 -19.27
N PRO A 31 -4.99 3.60 -18.97
CA PRO A 31 -6.01 3.71 -20.00
C PRO A 31 -5.61 4.75 -21.06
N SER A 32 -5.92 4.49 -22.33
CA SER A 32 -5.56 5.39 -23.44
C SER A 32 -6.07 6.82 -23.24
N LEU A 33 -7.18 7.02 -22.52
CA LEU A 33 -7.71 8.34 -22.16
C LEU A 33 -6.68 9.19 -21.39
N CYS A 34 -5.87 8.57 -20.52
CA CYS A 34 -4.81 9.26 -19.78
C CYS A 34 -3.69 9.75 -20.71
N LEU A 35 -3.58 9.24 -21.94
CA LEU A 35 -2.48 9.56 -22.85
C LEU A 35 -2.87 10.60 -23.91
N VAL A 36 -4.15 11.00 -23.99
CA VAL A 36 -4.68 11.90 -25.03
C VAL A 36 -4.13 13.32 -24.88
N SER A 37 -4.02 13.81 -23.65
CA SER A 37 -3.52 15.14 -23.35
C SER A 37 -2.79 15.16 -22.02
N ARG A 38 -1.97 16.19 -21.81
CA ARG A 38 -1.26 16.37 -20.54
C ARG A 38 -2.20 16.56 -19.35
N GLN A 39 -3.25 17.35 -19.53
CA GLN A 39 -4.23 17.60 -18.48
C GLN A 39 -4.99 16.32 -18.11
N LEU A 40 -5.45 15.56 -19.13
CA LEU A 40 -6.11 14.26 -18.89
C LEU A 40 -5.15 13.26 -18.25
N TYR A 41 -3.87 13.27 -18.60
CA TYR A 41 -2.87 12.45 -17.91
C TYR A 41 -2.85 12.76 -16.41
N GLN A 42 -2.93 14.02 -16.01
CA GLN A 42 -2.85 14.39 -14.59
C GLN A 42 -4.16 14.05 -13.86
N GLU A 43 -5.32 14.42 -14.42
CA GLU A 43 -6.61 14.24 -13.76
C GLU A 43 -7.08 12.77 -13.80
N ALA A 44 -7.07 12.16 -14.98
CA ALA A 44 -7.60 10.81 -15.16
C ALA A 44 -6.70 9.73 -14.54
N THR A 45 -5.38 9.95 -14.50
CA THR A 45 -4.46 9.00 -13.85
C THR A 45 -4.70 8.94 -12.34
N LEU A 46 -4.95 10.06 -11.67
CA LEU A 46 -5.24 10.05 -10.24
C LEU A 46 -6.56 9.32 -9.94
N GLU A 47 -7.59 9.53 -10.74
CA GLU A 47 -8.86 8.79 -10.61
C GLU A 47 -8.71 7.29 -10.94
N PHE A 48 -7.89 6.95 -11.93
CA PHE A 48 -7.53 5.58 -12.24
C PHE A 48 -6.80 4.92 -11.05
N ILE A 49 -5.81 5.58 -10.45
CA ILE A 49 -5.08 5.06 -9.28
C ILE A 49 -6.03 4.83 -8.10
N LYS A 50 -6.96 5.77 -7.84
CA LYS A 50 -7.96 5.64 -6.75
C LYS A 50 -8.89 4.45 -6.90
N SER A 51 -9.19 4.06 -8.14
CA SER A 51 -10.12 2.98 -8.46
C SER A 51 -9.44 1.64 -8.74
N SER A 52 -8.10 1.62 -8.77
CA SER A 52 -7.30 0.44 -9.13
C SER A 52 -6.70 -0.26 -7.91
N SER A 53 -6.46 -1.56 -8.05
CA SER A 53 -5.65 -2.35 -7.13
C SER A 53 -4.35 -2.76 -7.84
N PHE A 54 -3.21 -2.39 -7.25
CA PHE A 54 -1.89 -2.65 -7.82
C PHE A 54 -1.29 -3.91 -7.23
N LEU A 55 -1.04 -4.92 -8.07
CA LEU A 55 -0.35 -6.14 -7.68
C LEU A 55 1.15 -6.02 -7.97
N LEU A 56 1.95 -5.88 -6.91
CA LEU A 56 3.40 -5.80 -6.93
C LEU A 56 3.99 -7.21 -6.78
N CYS A 57 4.57 -7.71 -7.86
CA CYS A 57 5.07 -9.09 -7.93
C CYS A 57 6.53 -9.25 -7.50
N ASP A 58 7.29 -8.16 -7.50
CA ASP A 58 8.72 -8.15 -7.29
C ASP A 58 9.21 -6.76 -6.85
N PRO A 59 10.44 -6.65 -6.32
CA PRO A 59 10.99 -5.37 -5.87
C PRO A 59 11.12 -4.31 -6.97
N ILE A 60 11.33 -4.71 -8.23
CA ILE A 60 11.45 -3.79 -9.37
C ILE A 60 10.11 -3.07 -9.60
N SER A 61 9.01 -3.79 -9.44
CA SER A 61 7.66 -3.24 -9.51
C SER A 61 7.42 -2.21 -8.40
N THR A 62 7.89 -2.47 -7.17
CA THR A 62 7.82 -1.51 -6.05
C THR A 62 8.63 -0.25 -6.35
N GLU A 63 9.89 -0.39 -6.80
CA GLU A 63 10.76 0.75 -7.16
C GLU A 63 10.15 1.58 -8.29
N PHE A 64 9.66 0.93 -9.34
CA PHE A 64 8.95 1.61 -10.41
C PHE A 64 7.72 2.37 -9.91
N MET A 65 6.94 1.77 -9.01
CA MET A 65 5.75 2.42 -8.46
C MET A 65 6.13 3.65 -7.63
N LEU A 66 7.18 3.56 -6.81
CA LEU A 66 7.72 4.69 -6.04
C LEU A 66 8.13 5.82 -6.99
N ASP A 67 8.95 5.52 -8.00
CA ASP A 67 9.43 6.51 -8.96
C ASP A 67 8.27 7.14 -9.76
N TRP A 68 7.34 6.32 -10.25
CA TRP A 68 6.20 6.81 -11.03
C TRP A 68 5.29 7.71 -10.20
N LEU A 69 4.92 7.31 -8.99
CA LEU A 69 4.06 8.08 -8.10
C LEU A 69 4.73 9.37 -7.62
N GLU A 70 6.04 9.36 -7.43
CA GLU A 70 6.81 10.55 -7.07
C GLU A 70 6.86 11.58 -8.21
N ASN A 71 6.97 11.10 -9.45
CA ASN A 71 7.00 11.95 -10.63
C ASN A 71 5.60 12.33 -11.12
N LEU A 72 4.55 11.67 -10.62
CA LEU A 72 3.17 11.98 -10.99
C LEU A 72 2.77 13.35 -10.45
N GLY A 73 2.61 14.31 -11.37
CA GLY A 73 2.21 15.67 -11.03
C GLY A 73 3.36 16.58 -10.59
N SER A 74 4.61 16.29 -10.97
CA SER A 74 5.78 17.13 -10.68
C SER A 74 5.64 18.60 -11.11
N GLU A 75 4.72 18.90 -12.03
CA GLU A 75 4.36 20.28 -12.41
C GLU A 75 3.39 20.99 -11.46
N TYR A 76 2.60 20.24 -10.70
CA TYR A 76 1.74 20.81 -9.67
C TYR A 76 2.51 20.87 -8.35
N LYS A 77 2.28 21.95 -7.59
CA LYS A 77 3.03 22.28 -6.37
C LYS A 77 3.02 21.18 -5.29
N ASP A 78 2.05 20.27 -5.35
CA ASP A 78 1.80 19.30 -4.28
C ASP A 78 2.46 17.96 -4.61
N LYS A 79 3.76 17.88 -4.32
CA LYS A 79 4.49 16.62 -4.31
C LYS A 79 3.73 15.61 -3.45
N GLY A 80 3.36 14.47 -4.04
CA GLY A 80 2.77 13.34 -3.33
C GLY A 80 1.29 13.07 -3.59
N GLU A 81 0.60 13.82 -4.47
CA GLU A 81 -0.78 13.49 -4.87
C GLU A 81 -0.91 12.08 -5.47
N GLY A 82 0.13 11.60 -6.16
CA GLY A 82 0.19 10.22 -6.63
C GLY A 82 0.06 9.21 -5.48
N PHE A 83 0.90 9.33 -4.44
CA PHE A 83 0.84 8.46 -3.27
C PHE A 83 -0.49 8.58 -2.52
N LYS A 84 -1.02 9.79 -2.35
CA LYS A 84 -2.34 10.01 -1.73
C LYS A 84 -3.49 9.42 -2.53
N SER A 85 -3.32 9.18 -3.83
CA SER A 85 -4.37 8.60 -4.66
C SER A 85 -4.44 7.08 -4.55
N VAL A 86 -3.37 6.42 -4.09
CA VAL A 86 -3.34 4.97 -3.91
C VAL A 86 -4.26 4.55 -2.77
N ARG A 87 -5.22 3.67 -3.08
CA ARG A 87 -6.16 3.10 -2.10
C ARG A 87 -5.99 1.60 -1.88
N SER A 88 -5.41 0.89 -2.85
CA SER A 88 -5.27 -0.57 -2.77
C SER A 88 -3.90 -1.03 -3.26
N LEU A 89 -3.16 -1.73 -2.40
CA LEU A 89 -1.87 -2.34 -2.70
C LEU A 89 -1.92 -3.84 -2.40
N ASN A 90 -1.35 -4.64 -3.29
CA ASN A 90 -1.21 -6.07 -3.12
C ASN A 90 0.23 -6.49 -3.42
N PHE A 91 0.98 -6.84 -2.38
CA PHE A 91 2.32 -7.39 -2.51
C PHE A 91 2.21 -8.90 -2.62
N TYR A 92 2.45 -9.44 -3.81
CA TYR A 92 2.53 -10.88 -4.02
C TYR A 92 3.84 -11.45 -3.45
N HIS A 93 4.87 -10.63 -3.38
CA HIS A 93 6.16 -11.00 -2.83
C HIS A 93 6.65 -9.89 -1.90
N PHE A 94 6.16 -9.92 -0.67
CA PHE A 94 6.52 -8.99 0.38
C PHE A 94 7.71 -9.54 1.17
N ILE A 95 8.85 -8.86 1.09
CA ILE A 95 10.09 -9.31 1.75
C ILE A 95 10.05 -8.98 3.24
N GLY A 96 9.59 -7.77 3.60
CA GLY A 96 9.34 -7.36 4.97
C GLY A 96 10.56 -7.24 5.91
N CYS A 97 11.67 -7.92 5.64
CA CYS A 97 12.88 -7.99 6.47
C CYS A 97 14.08 -7.31 5.82
N GLU A 98 14.86 -6.56 6.60
CA GLU A 98 15.94 -5.68 6.09
C GLU A 98 17.23 -6.40 5.66
N ASP A 99 17.40 -7.69 5.99
CA ASP A 99 18.70 -8.37 5.92
C ASP A 99 19.05 -9.01 4.56
N THR A 100 18.35 -8.67 3.48
CA THR A 100 18.81 -9.06 2.16
C THR A 100 19.91 -8.11 1.70
N SER A 101 21.17 -8.49 1.93
CA SER A 101 22.37 -7.82 1.36
C SER A 101 22.26 -7.51 -0.15
N VAL A 102 21.37 -8.23 -0.83
CA VAL A 102 21.07 -8.10 -2.26
C VAL A 102 20.09 -6.95 -2.55
N ARG A 103 19.11 -6.66 -1.68
CA ARG A 103 18.03 -5.70 -1.97
C ARG A 103 17.45 -5.01 -0.73
N PRO A 104 17.11 -3.72 -0.83
CA PRO A 104 16.52 -2.99 0.28
C PRO A 104 15.03 -3.29 0.47
N ALA A 105 14.67 -4.18 1.39
CA ALA A 105 13.27 -4.42 1.77
C ALA A 105 12.55 -3.19 2.36
N TRP A 106 13.29 -2.13 2.70
CA TRP A 106 12.71 -0.86 3.12
C TRP A 106 11.89 -0.17 2.03
N ARG A 107 12.02 -0.54 0.75
CA ARG A 107 11.23 0.03 -0.35
C ARG A 107 9.74 -0.34 -0.29
N ASP A 108 9.42 -1.59 0.05
CA ASP A 108 8.02 -2.01 0.22
C ASP A 108 7.37 -1.21 1.36
N TRP A 109 8.11 -1.07 2.48
CA TRP A 109 7.67 -0.28 3.62
C TRP A 109 7.53 1.21 3.28
N GLU A 110 8.49 1.79 2.57
CA GLU A 110 8.44 3.17 2.12
C GLU A 110 7.19 3.44 1.27
N LEU A 111 6.87 2.55 0.34
CA LEU A 111 5.67 2.70 -0.51
C LEU A 111 4.40 2.70 0.34
N ILE A 112 4.28 1.76 1.28
CA ILE A 112 3.12 1.68 2.19
C ILE A 112 3.00 2.96 3.03
N GLU A 113 4.11 3.44 3.60
CA GLU A 113 4.11 4.62 4.47
C GLU A 113 3.76 5.92 3.74
N ARG A 114 4.13 6.05 2.46
CA ARG A 114 3.78 7.24 1.66
C ARG A 114 2.30 7.26 1.25
N CYS A 115 1.64 6.11 1.18
CA CYS A 115 0.23 5.98 0.79
C CYS A 115 -0.75 6.30 1.92
N ALA A 116 -0.88 7.59 2.28
CA ALA A 116 -1.70 8.04 3.41
C ALA A 116 -3.20 7.65 3.35
N ASN A 117 -3.75 7.41 2.15
CA ASN A 117 -5.15 7.03 1.92
C ASN A 117 -5.34 5.55 1.60
N LEU A 118 -4.35 4.71 1.93
CA LEU A 118 -4.43 3.27 1.73
C LEU A 118 -5.61 2.68 2.51
N ARG A 119 -6.48 1.97 1.81
CA ARG A 119 -7.69 1.31 2.34
C ARG A 119 -7.55 -0.19 2.37
N ASP A 120 -6.97 -0.77 1.32
CA ASP A 120 -6.79 -2.20 1.19
C ASP A 120 -5.32 -2.53 1.04
N LEU A 121 -4.81 -3.38 1.93
CA LEU A 121 -3.44 -3.87 1.87
C LEU A 121 -3.43 -5.40 1.96
N TYR A 122 -2.80 -6.02 0.98
CA TYR A 122 -2.59 -7.46 0.90
C TYR A 122 -1.09 -7.75 0.91
N LEU A 123 -0.60 -8.52 1.87
CA LEU A 123 0.81 -8.87 2.01
C LEU A 123 1.00 -10.39 1.85
N THR A 124 1.75 -10.83 0.86
CA THR A 124 2.09 -12.25 0.69
C THR A 124 3.57 -12.43 0.96
N PHE A 125 3.90 -13.07 2.07
CA PHE A 125 5.26 -13.44 2.44
C PHE A 125 5.65 -14.69 1.64
N ARG A 126 6.65 -14.58 0.74
CA ARG A 126 7.24 -15.73 0.03
C ARG A 126 8.75 -15.72 0.27
N GLU A 127 9.34 -16.89 0.40
CA GLU A 127 10.79 -17.01 0.46
C GLU A 127 11.27 -16.70 -0.96
N GLU A 128 12.29 -15.84 -1.08
CA GLU A 128 13.03 -15.77 -2.32
C GLU A 128 13.62 -17.16 -2.53
N GLU A 129 12.94 -17.98 -3.34
CA GLU A 129 13.64 -19.06 -4.01
C GLU A 129 14.76 -18.34 -4.76
N ASP A 130 16.02 -18.57 -4.37
CA ASP A 130 17.24 -18.14 -5.08
C ASP A 130 17.30 -18.68 -6.53
N ASP A 131 16.18 -19.24 -7.02
CA ASP A 131 15.83 -19.43 -8.40
C ASP A 131 16.04 -18.10 -9.15
N VAL A 132 17.20 -18.02 -9.80
CA VAL A 132 17.67 -16.98 -10.73
C VAL A 132 18.83 -16.12 -10.17
N ILE A 133 19.83 -16.80 -9.61
CA ILE A 133 21.08 -16.90 -10.38
C ILE A 133 21.16 -18.34 -10.91
N SER A 134 20.28 -18.68 -11.86
CA SER A 134 20.75 -19.44 -13.00
C SER A 134 21.85 -18.56 -13.59
N PHE A 135 23.07 -18.77 -13.09
CA PHE A 135 24.28 -18.38 -13.76
C PHE A 135 24.02 -18.68 -15.24
N PRO A 136 24.39 -17.81 -16.19
CA PRO A 136 24.47 -18.28 -17.57
C PRO A 136 25.16 -19.65 -17.47
N PRO A 137 24.60 -20.73 -18.06
CA PRO A 137 25.26 -22.03 -18.00
C PRO A 137 26.71 -21.72 -18.27
N GLN A 138 27.62 -22.07 -17.36
CA GLN A 138 29.04 -21.79 -17.50
C GLN A 138 29.55 -22.63 -18.69
N GLY A 139 29.07 -22.32 -19.89
CA GLY A 139 29.72 -22.57 -21.14
C GLY A 139 30.96 -21.70 -21.10
N PHE A 140 32.10 -22.39 -21.15
CA PHE A 140 33.46 -21.86 -21.13
C PHE A 140 34.10 -21.72 -19.75
N HIS A 141 34.18 -22.86 -19.04
CA HIS A 141 35.48 -23.24 -18.49
C HIS A 141 36.55 -22.98 -19.57
N SER A 142 37.44 -22.04 -19.29
CA SER A 142 38.71 -21.97 -20.00
C SER A 142 39.39 -23.33 -19.82
N PRO A 143 39.78 -24.06 -20.88
CA PRO A 143 40.30 -25.44 -20.81
C PRO A 143 41.71 -25.54 -20.18
N SER A 144 42.09 -24.61 -19.31
CA SER A 144 43.42 -24.49 -18.71
C SER A 144 43.42 -24.36 -17.19
N GLN A 145 42.26 -24.41 -16.52
CA GLN A 145 42.29 -24.71 -15.08
C GLN A 145 42.23 -26.23 -14.89
N PRO A 146 43.27 -26.85 -14.29
CA PRO A 146 43.19 -28.25 -13.90
C PRO A 146 42.03 -28.39 -12.93
N ASP A 147 41.23 -29.46 -13.10
CA ASP A 147 40.15 -29.80 -12.19
C ASP A 147 40.66 -29.70 -10.75
N PRO A 148 39.89 -29.10 -9.82
CA PRO A 148 40.24 -29.17 -8.41
C PRO A 148 40.37 -30.65 -8.06
N VAL A 149 41.61 -31.08 -7.78
CA VAL A 149 41.89 -32.47 -7.38
C VAL A 149 41.09 -32.69 -6.10
N TYR A 150 40.01 -33.43 -6.23
CA TYR A 150 39.22 -33.89 -5.09
C TYR A 150 40.17 -34.73 -4.23
N ASP A 151 40.64 -34.16 -3.13
CA ASP A 151 41.43 -34.88 -2.15
C ASP A 151 40.46 -35.67 -1.27
N PRO A 152 40.33 -37.01 -1.45
CA PRO A 152 39.44 -37.81 -0.63
C PRO A 152 39.87 -37.88 0.85
N ALA A 153 41.07 -37.35 1.20
CA ALA A 153 41.51 -37.21 2.57
C ALA A 153 41.11 -35.87 3.22
N SER A 154 40.61 -34.91 2.45
CA SER A 154 40.05 -33.68 3.00
C SER A 154 38.73 -34.00 3.71
N PRO A 155 38.62 -33.77 5.03
CA PRO A 155 37.42 -34.12 5.78
C PRO A 155 36.21 -33.38 5.19
N PRO A 156 35.06 -34.04 5.01
CA PRO A 156 33.85 -33.41 4.53
C PRO A 156 33.38 -32.40 5.57
N PHE A 157 33.84 -31.16 5.41
CA PHE A 157 33.68 -30.05 6.34
C PHE A 157 34.32 -30.31 7.73
N PRO A 158 35.00 -29.31 8.33
CA PRO A 158 35.46 -29.43 9.71
C PRO A 158 34.24 -29.66 10.62
N ALA A 159 34.20 -30.81 11.29
CA ALA A 159 33.08 -31.33 12.08
C ALA A 159 32.75 -30.52 13.37
N GLY A 160 32.98 -29.20 13.39
CA GLY A 160 32.87 -28.41 14.62
C GLY A 160 32.42 -26.96 14.47
N GLU A 161 32.36 -26.40 13.26
CA GLU A 161 31.82 -25.06 13.08
C GLU A 161 30.36 -25.16 12.68
N VAL A 162 29.50 -25.35 13.69
CA VAL A 162 28.09 -24.97 13.56
C VAL A 162 28.13 -23.47 13.20
N PRO A 163 27.61 -23.06 12.03
CA PRO A 163 27.50 -21.65 11.71
C PRO A 163 26.88 -20.95 12.92
N PRO A 164 27.42 -19.82 13.40
CA PRO A 164 26.88 -19.16 14.57
C PRO A 164 25.38 -19.05 14.40
N LEU A 165 24.63 -19.67 15.33
CA LEU A 165 23.19 -19.51 15.42
C LEU A 165 22.95 -18.01 15.46
N TYR A 166 22.49 -17.48 14.33
CA TYR A 166 22.46 -16.06 14.03
C TYR A 166 21.60 -15.36 15.08
N GLU A 167 22.22 -14.63 16.02
CA GLU A 167 21.55 -13.87 17.08
C GLU A 167 20.71 -12.69 16.53
N GLY A 168 20.67 -12.48 15.21
CA GLY A 168 19.89 -11.44 14.53
C GLY A 168 18.36 -11.56 14.68
N SER A 169 17.84 -12.71 15.13
CA SER A 169 16.42 -13.03 15.01
C SER A 169 15.47 -12.16 15.87
N ALA A 170 15.86 -11.80 17.09
CA ALA A 170 14.96 -11.09 18.01
C ALA A 170 14.78 -9.60 17.64
N ALA A 171 15.84 -8.94 17.16
CA ALA A 171 15.78 -7.54 16.79
C ALA A 171 15.01 -7.35 15.47
N GLU A 172 15.26 -8.20 14.48
CA GLU A 172 14.53 -8.21 13.21
C GLU A 172 13.04 -8.47 13.42
N GLU A 173 12.70 -9.43 14.29
CA GLU A 173 11.31 -9.71 14.64
C GLU A 173 10.64 -8.49 15.30
N LEU A 174 11.33 -7.82 16.24
CA LEU A 174 10.81 -6.62 16.89
C LEU A 174 10.59 -5.47 15.88
N ILE A 175 11.52 -5.28 14.95
CA ILE A 175 11.40 -4.28 13.87
C ILE A 175 10.22 -4.61 12.96
N ALA A 176 10.08 -5.87 12.53
CA ALA A 176 8.97 -6.33 11.70
C ALA A 176 7.62 -6.13 12.40
N ARG A 177 7.52 -6.52 13.69
CA ARG A 177 6.34 -6.27 14.52
C ARG A 177 6.02 -4.79 14.63
N HIS A 178 7.02 -3.95 14.88
CA HIS A 178 6.83 -2.50 14.96
C HIS A 178 6.29 -1.91 13.66
N ARG A 179 6.82 -2.31 12.50
CA ARG A 179 6.36 -1.84 11.19
C ARG A 179 4.95 -2.32 10.87
N LEU A 180 4.67 -3.60 11.10
CA LEU A 180 3.31 -4.14 10.95
C LEU A 180 2.33 -3.40 11.86
N TYR A 181 2.72 -3.10 13.09
CA TYR A 181 1.90 -2.29 13.99
C TYR A 181 1.62 -0.89 13.42
N ARG A 182 2.63 -0.21 12.84
CA ARG A 182 2.41 1.09 12.17
C ARG A 182 1.49 0.99 10.96
N VAL A 183 1.55 -0.09 10.19
CA VAL A 183 0.58 -0.35 9.11
C VAL A 183 -0.83 -0.47 9.68
N LEU A 184 -0.99 -1.14 10.81
CA LEU A 184 -2.27 -1.19 11.52
C LEU A 184 -2.72 0.17 12.04
N GLU A 185 -1.87 1.18 12.16
CA GLU A 185 -2.27 2.53 12.56
C GLU A 185 -2.71 3.42 11.40
N LEU A 186 -2.63 2.94 10.15
CA LEU A 186 -3.09 3.71 9.00
C LEU A 186 -4.57 4.09 9.15
N PRO A 187 -4.91 5.40 9.05
CA PRO A 187 -6.22 5.92 9.45
C PRO A 187 -7.36 5.46 8.54
N HIS A 188 -7.03 5.15 7.28
CA HIS A 188 -7.99 4.78 6.26
C HIS A 188 -7.97 3.29 5.92
N LEU A 189 -7.12 2.49 6.57
CA LEU A 189 -7.01 1.06 6.29
C LEU A 189 -8.27 0.34 6.76
N GLU A 190 -9.06 -0.13 5.79
CA GLU A 190 -10.33 -0.85 5.92
C GLU A 190 -10.08 -2.38 5.86
N THR A 191 -9.23 -2.82 4.93
CA THR A 191 -8.89 -4.22 4.72
C THR A 191 -7.40 -4.44 4.89
N PHE A 192 -7.03 -5.38 5.75
CA PHE A 192 -5.66 -5.87 5.86
C PHE A 192 -5.68 -7.39 5.78
N LYS A 193 -5.04 -7.95 4.74
CA LYS A 193 -4.89 -9.40 4.58
C LYS A 193 -3.42 -9.73 4.44
N PHE A 194 -3.05 -10.89 4.97
CA PHE A 194 -1.72 -11.42 4.80
C PHE A 194 -1.78 -12.92 4.55
N TYR A 195 -0.82 -13.40 3.78
CA TYR A 195 -0.67 -14.78 3.38
C TYR A 195 0.79 -15.19 3.52
N PHE A 196 1.04 -16.43 3.93
CA PHE A 196 2.35 -17.06 3.87
C PHE A 196 2.26 -18.09 2.76
N ALA A 197 3.13 -17.98 1.75
CA ALA A 197 3.15 -18.99 0.69
C ALA A 197 3.77 -20.30 1.18
N ASP A 198 3.28 -21.42 0.65
CA ASP A 198 3.69 -22.78 1.04
C ASP A 198 5.19 -23.08 0.86
N SER A 199 5.96 -22.21 0.19
CA SER A 199 7.42 -22.32 0.07
C SER A 199 8.21 -21.58 1.15
N TYR A 200 7.55 -20.84 2.06
CA TYR A 200 8.20 -20.09 3.15
C TYR A 200 8.77 -20.99 4.27
N TYR A 201 8.92 -22.30 4.04
CA TYR A 201 9.32 -23.24 5.10
C TYR A 201 10.79 -23.11 5.52
N GLY A 202 11.68 -22.56 4.68
CA GLY A 202 13.09 -22.37 5.03
C GLY A 202 13.29 -21.27 6.07
N PHE A 203 12.53 -20.17 5.96
CA PHE A 203 12.45 -19.14 6.99
C PHE A 203 11.69 -19.65 8.24
N VAL A 204 10.63 -20.45 8.06
CA VAL A 204 9.86 -21.10 9.16
C VAL A 204 10.71 -22.10 9.95
N HIS A 205 11.76 -22.69 9.39
CA HIS A 205 12.64 -23.56 10.15
C HIS A 205 13.59 -22.81 11.08
N ARG A 206 13.86 -21.51 10.85
CA ARG A 206 14.65 -20.65 11.76
C ARG A 206 13.82 -19.98 12.85
N TYR A 207 12.50 -19.90 12.65
CA TYR A 207 11.57 -19.29 13.59
C TYR A 207 10.43 -20.28 13.87
N GLN A 208 10.27 -20.75 15.11
CA GLN A 208 8.97 -21.29 15.56
C GLN A 208 7.84 -20.22 15.50
N GLY A 209 8.21 -18.96 15.26
CA GLY A 209 7.37 -17.77 15.38
C GLY A 209 6.53 -17.27 14.19
N PRO A 210 6.44 -17.85 12.97
CA PRO A 210 5.53 -17.33 11.96
C PRO A 210 4.08 -17.50 12.39
N ASN A 211 3.73 -18.60 13.05
CA ASN A 211 2.40 -18.75 13.67
C ASN A 211 2.20 -17.76 14.82
N ASP A 212 3.24 -17.49 15.63
CA ASP A 212 3.15 -16.52 16.73
C ASP A 212 2.99 -15.08 16.22
N LEU A 213 3.74 -14.69 15.18
CA LEU A 213 3.61 -13.39 14.53
C LEU A 213 2.24 -13.27 13.86
N LEU A 214 1.79 -14.32 13.18
CA LEU A 214 0.46 -14.40 12.56
C LEU A 214 -0.64 -14.22 13.60
N ASP A 215 -0.58 -14.95 14.71
CA ASP A 215 -1.57 -14.92 15.77
C ASP A 215 -1.52 -13.61 16.54
N TRP A 216 -0.32 -13.07 16.78
CA TRP A 216 -0.14 -11.72 17.30
C TRP A 216 -0.78 -10.68 16.38
N LEU A 217 -0.52 -10.73 15.08
CA LEU A 217 -1.02 -9.78 14.08
C LEU A 217 -2.55 -9.85 13.96
N LYS A 218 -3.12 -11.07 13.93
CA LYS A 218 -4.58 -11.28 14.02
C LYS A 218 -5.15 -10.68 15.30
N GLY A 219 -4.50 -10.92 16.44
CA GLY A 219 -4.88 -10.36 17.73
C GLY A 219 -4.92 -8.83 17.73
N GLN A 220 -3.87 -8.20 17.18
CA GLN A 220 -3.79 -6.74 17.05
C GLN A 220 -4.86 -6.17 16.11
N PHE A 221 -5.12 -6.81 14.97
CA PHE A 221 -6.15 -6.35 14.04
C PHE A 221 -7.55 -6.43 14.65
N ILE A 222 -7.89 -7.56 15.30
CA ILE A 222 -9.17 -7.72 16.01
C ILE A 222 -9.31 -6.67 17.13
N GLN A 223 -8.22 -6.41 17.88
CA GLN A 223 -8.23 -5.40 18.93
C GLN A 223 -8.46 -4.00 18.37
N ARG A 224 -7.84 -3.64 17.24
CA ARG A 224 -8.08 -2.37 16.55
C ARG A 224 -9.53 -2.23 16.12
N GLU A 225 -10.12 -3.24 15.49
CA GLU A 225 -11.51 -3.20 15.05
C GLU A 225 -12.48 -3.01 16.22
N ARG A 226 -12.22 -3.70 17.34
CA ARG A 226 -12.98 -3.52 18.59
C ARG A 226 -12.88 -2.09 19.11
N ASN A 227 -11.67 -1.54 19.17
CA ASN A 227 -11.46 -0.15 19.62
C ASN A 227 -12.17 0.85 18.70
N ALA A 228 -12.06 0.65 17.37
CA ALA A 228 -12.77 1.49 16.40
C ALA A 228 -14.30 1.39 16.54
N ALA A 229 -14.84 0.21 16.82
CA ALA A 229 -16.26 0.03 17.11
C ALA A 229 -16.70 0.78 18.38
N VAL A 230 -15.92 0.69 19.46
CA VAL A 230 -16.18 1.41 20.72
C VAL A 230 -16.15 2.92 20.49
N THR A 231 -15.15 3.45 19.77
CA THR A 231 -15.08 4.88 19.43
C THR A 231 -16.29 5.33 18.60
N ARG A 232 -16.75 4.51 17.64
CA ARG A 232 -17.96 4.81 16.86
C ARG A 232 -19.22 4.87 17.74
N MET A 233 -19.40 3.93 18.67
CA MET A 233 -20.52 3.95 19.62
C MET A 233 -20.51 5.17 20.52
N HIS A 234 -19.34 5.58 21.04
CA HIS A 234 -19.23 6.80 21.84
C HIS A 234 -19.61 8.05 21.03
N LYS A 235 -19.15 8.18 19.78
CA LYS A 235 -19.53 9.30 18.91
C LYS A 235 -21.05 9.38 18.70
N LEU A 236 -21.70 8.25 18.47
CA LEU A 236 -23.16 8.19 18.31
C LEU A 236 -23.90 8.61 19.58
N SER A 237 -23.44 8.16 20.76
CA SER A 237 -24.06 8.52 22.05
C SER A 237 -24.00 10.02 22.35
N HIS A 238 -22.94 10.71 21.91
CA HIS A 238 -22.82 12.17 22.07
C HIS A 238 -23.67 12.94 21.05
N THR A 239 -23.80 12.46 19.81
CA THR A 239 -24.65 13.11 18.81
C THR A 239 -26.13 12.94 19.10
N GLU A 240 -26.56 11.79 19.61
CA GLU A 240 -27.97 11.56 19.98
C GLU A 240 -28.35 12.34 21.25
N GLY A 241 -27.45 12.44 22.23
CA GLY A 241 -27.64 13.29 23.41
C GLY A 241 -27.68 14.79 23.09
N ALA A 242 -26.88 15.26 22.14
CA ALA A 242 -26.87 16.65 21.71
C ALA A 242 -28.11 17.00 20.85
N ALA A 243 -28.54 16.10 19.96
CA ALA A 243 -29.74 16.29 19.16
C ALA A 243 -31.02 16.34 20.03
N ALA A 244 -31.10 15.48 21.07
CA ALA A 244 -32.20 15.48 22.02
C ALA A 244 -32.25 16.75 22.90
N TRP A 245 -31.12 17.42 23.12
CA TRP A 245 -31.05 18.68 23.85
C TRP A 245 -31.40 19.90 23.01
N CYS A 246 -31.10 19.91 21.70
CA CYS A 246 -31.48 21.02 20.82
C CYS A 246 -32.95 20.98 20.39
N SER A 247 -33.63 19.83 20.41
CA SER A 247 -35.06 19.73 20.10
C SER A 247 -36.01 20.12 21.24
N GLY A 248 -35.48 20.47 22.43
CA GLY A 248 -36.27 20.75 23.63
C GLY A 248 -36.44 22.22 24.02
N VAL A 249 -35.86 23.17 23.26
CA VAL A 249 -35.80 24.61 23.64
C VAL A 249 -36.50 25.55 22.63
N GLU A 250 -37.25 25.02 21.67
CA GLU A 250 -38.09 25.83 20.77
C GLU A 250 -39.58 25.53 20.98
N SER A 251 -40.12 25.83 22.16
CA SER A 251 -41.59 25.93 22.31
C SER A 251 -41.99 26.74 23.54
N MET A 252 -41.55 27.99 23.62
CA MET A 252 -42.25 29.04 24.38
C MET A 252 -41.59 30.39 24.11
N GLU A 253 -41.99 31.09 23.05
CA GLU A 253 -42.14 32.55 23.04
C GLU A 253 -42.68 33.06 21.70
N GLY A 254 -43.79 33.79 21.76
CA GLY A 254 -43.96 34.98 20.92
C GLY A 254 -44.61 34.81 19.55
N THR A 255 -45.91 34.51 19.52
CA THR A 255 -46.78 34.87 18.40
C THR A 255 -46.81 36.40 18.26
N ALA A 256 -46.08 36.96 17.28
CA ALA A 256 -46.26 38.33 16.85
C ALA A 256 -46.56 38.36 15.35
N HIS A 257 -47.80 38.74 15.05
CA HIS A 257 -48.27 39.15 13.73
C HIS A 257 -47.27 40.09 13.06
N ASN A 258 -46.95 39.84 11.79
CA ASN A 258 -46.81 40.95 10.86
C ASN A 258 -47.21 40.54 9.44
N ASP A 259 -48.25 41.21 8.97
CA ASP A 259 -48.75 41.20 7.60
C ASP A 259 -47.81 41.97 6.67
N GLY A 260 -47.79 41.52 5.41
CA GLY A 260 -47.75 42.43 4.27
C GLY A 260 -46.38 42.85 3.75
N GLY A 261 -46.14 42.56 2.47
CA GLY A 261 -45.10 43.26 1.71
C GLY A 261 -44.58 42.51 0.50
N ALA A 262 -45.38 42.47 -0.56
CA ALA A 262 -44.88 42.24 -1.92
C ALA A 262 -44.05 43.46 -2.37
N SER A 263 -42.90 43.26 -3.01
CA SER A 263 -42.48 44.06 -4.19
C SER A 263 -41.17 43.57 -4.81
N GLU A 264 -41.23 43.40 -6.14
CA GLU A 264 -40.28 43.87 -7.16
C GLU A 264 -38.85 43.31 -7.25
N ASP A 265 -38.64 42.59 -8.36
CA ASP A 265 -37.76 42.95 -9.48
C ASP A 265 -36.45 43.71 -9.18
N GLY A 266 -35.33 43.08 -9.53
CA GLY A 266 -34.03 43.72 -9.53
C GLY A 266 -32.98 42.97 -10.35
N LYS A 267 -33.06 43.09 -11.68
CA LYS A 267 -31.93 42.82 -12.60
C LYS A 267 -30.71 43.61 -12.15
N SER A 268 -29.53 42.98 -12.09
CA SER A 268 -28.26 43.70 -12.27
C SER A 268 -27.23 42.81 -12.94
N SER A 269 -26.95 43.19 -14.19
CA SER A 269 -25.83 42.75 -15.01
C SER A 269 -24.54 43.37 -14.45
N HIS A 270 -23.51 42.56 -14.25
CA HIS A 270 -22.14 43.05 -14.15
C HIS A 270 -21.20 42.24 -15.02
N ASP A 271 -20.98 42.78 -16.22
CA ASP A 271 -19.80 42.59 -17.04
C ASP A 271 -18.52 42.78 -16.21
N ARG A 272 -17.61 41.81 -16.25
CA ARG A 272 -16.20 42.06 -15.94
C ARG A 272 -15.31 41.63 -17.10
N LYS A 273 -14.63 42.66 -17.61
CA LYS A 273 -13.55 42.67 -18.60
C LYS A 273 -12.49 41.61 -18.30
N ILE A 274 -12.15 40.84 -19.33
CA ILE A 274 -10.89 40.10 -19.43
C ILE A 274 -9.86 41.07 -20.00
N SER A 275 -8.85 41.45 -19.20
CA SER A 275 -7.62 42.05 -19.69
C SER A 275 -6.65 40.94 -20.06
N ASN A 276 -6.34 40.83 -21.35
CA ASN A 276 -5.15 40.14 -21.83
C ASN A 276 -3.92 40.95 -21.41
N ASP A 277 -2.97 40.29 -20.76
CA ASP A 277 -1.58 40.72 -20.78
C ASP A 277 -0.69 39.54 -21.22
N ARG A 278 0.39 39.95 -21.87
CA ARG A 278 1.32 39.25 -22.78
C ARG A 278 1.93 37.94 -22.30
#